data_AF-A0A9X1Y3P6-F1
#
_entry.id   AF-A0A9X1Y3P6-F1
#
_cell.length_a   1.000
_cell.length_b   1.000
_cell.length_c   1.000
_cell.angle_alpha   90.00
_cell.angle_beta   90.00
_cell.angle_gamma   90.00
#
_symmetry.space_group_name_H-M   'P 1'
#
loop_
_entity.id
_entity.type
_entity.pdbx_description
1 polymer ?
#
loop_
_entity_poly.entity_id
_entity_poly.type
_entity_poly.pdbx_seq_one_letter_code
_entity_poly.pdbx_strand_id
1 'polypeptide(L)'
;MWNKRHPYRLPIVAGILVLALMVAGCSQTRIVDNTKILAVLGVNREQGEYRAVGLYLDPMKNERIMPLQGKGENMELLLSQMNMQSPHPIDLGKLRLLVFDRRMAEQGVAHFLHTFCRNPLISTSMIVAVSEQSPERLFRSLEGQNRELLPYHLIEQNVISDNVPLNNLHIFLFNYYGEGRDPFAPYLSQNGDDKIELTGLAVFHEDRLKLVLGAKETLLFKMLKGRGTGGILPVTVSAETGNRMAAFNVFKGMPVSRLSREGGVLKLSVDLRLEGMLKEPPAGMNLRDRKPYQDTVSRLERQIDAGSVKLLNKLRSKGVDPLGVGDFVRAHGRSWDEEAFYKRDYPKMRFEVHTHITLKESGIGN
;
A
#
# COMPACT_ATOMS: atom_id res chain seq x y z
N MET A 1 56.03 -56.41 -27.80
CA MET A 1 54.70 -55.83 -27.58
C MET A 1 54.85 -54.33 -27.39
N TRP A 2 54.14 -53.54 -28.20
CA TRP A 2 54.17 -52.08 -28.25
C TRP A 2 53.95 -51.40 -26.89
N ASN A 3 54.73 -50.37 -26.59
CA ASN A 3 54.29 -49.28 -25.73
C ASN A 3 54.58 -47.95 -26.44
N LYS A 4 53.74 -47.61 -27.42
CA LYS A 4 53.80 -46.32 -28.14
C LYS A 4 53.40 -45.21 -27.17
N ARG A 5 54.38 -44.46 -26.65
CA ARG A 5 54.15 -43.20 -25.94
C ARG A 5 53.57 -42.19 -26.93
N HIS A 6 52.28 -41.89 -26.84
CA HIS A 6 51.62 -40.88 -27.66
C HIS A 6 52.12 -39.48 -27.27
N PRO A 7 52.87 -38.77 -28.15
CA PRO A 7 53.48 -37.47 -27.82
C PRO A 7 52.44 -36.34 -27.66
N TYR A 8 51.19 -36.57 -28.07
CA TYR A 8 50.09 -35.60 -27.98
C TYR A 8 49.39 -35.55 -26.62
N ARG A 9 49.70 -36.47 -25.69
CA ARG A 9 49.04 -36.49 -24.37
C ARG A 9 49.45 -35.31 -23.48
N LEU A 10 50.71 -34.89 -23.54
CA LEU A 10 51.21 -33.76 -22.75
C LEU A 10 50.56 -32.41 -23.13
N PRO A 11 50.48 -32.02 -24.41
CA PRO A 11 49.84 -30.76 -24.79
C PRO A 11 48.33 -30.76 -24.57
N ILE A 12 47.67 -31.91 -24.69
CA ILE A 12 46.22 -32.02 -24.39
C ILE A 12 45.97 -31.85 -22.89
N VAL A 13 46.78 -32.47 -22.04
CA VAL A 13 46.66 -32.33 -20.58
C VAL A 13 46.97 -30.89 -20.14
N ALA A 14 47.99 -30.26 -20.72
CA ALA A 14 48.30 -28.85 -20.49
C ALA A 14 47.15 -27.92 -20.95
N GLY A 15 46.56 -28.19 -22.11
CA GLY A 15 45.40 -27.44 -22.62
C GLY A 15 44.17 -27.55 -21.73
N ILE A 16 43.86 -28.76 -21.23
CA ILE A 16 42.76 -28.99 -20.28
C ILE A 16 43.01 -28.27 -18.94
N LEU A 17 44.26 -28.26 -18.46
CA LEU A 17 44.63 -27.57 -17.22
C LEU A 17 44.46 -26.05 -17.33
N VAL A 18 44.85 -25.46 -18.46
CA VAL A 18 44.65 -24.03 -18.76
C VAL A 18 43.17 -23.69 -18.87
N LEU A 19 42.37 -24.55 -19.51
CA LEU A 19 40.93 -24.38 -19.59
C LEU A 19 40.26 -24.47 -18.20
N ALA A 20 40.71 -25.37 -17.33
CA ALA A 20 40.20 -25.51 -15.97
C ALA A 20 40.54 -24.28 -15.09
N LEU A 21 41.72 -23.68 -15.29
CA LEU A 21 42.12 -22.44 -14.62
C LEU A 21 41.33 -21.22 -15.10
N MET A 22 40.88 -21.21 -16.37
CA MET A 22 39.99 -20.15 -16.87
C MET A 22 38.53 -20.30 -16.39
N VAL A 23 38.12 -21.50 -15.97
CA VAL A 23 36.78 -21.76 -15.40
C VAL A 23 36.76 -21.55 -13.88
N ALA A 24 37.93 -21.39 -13.24
CA ALA A 24 38.04 -20.94 -11.85
C ALA A 24 37.70 -19.45 -11.74
N GLY A 25 36.47 -19.08 -12.11
CA GLY A 25 35.93 -17.76 -11.84
C GLY A 25 35.93 -17.52 -10.33
N CYS A 26 36.54 -16.42 -9.90
CA CYS A 26 36.42 -15.95 -8.52
C CYS A 26 34.94 -15.67 -8.22
N SER A 27 34.26 -16.66 -7.65
CA SER A 27 32.97 -16.48 -7.02
C SER A 27 33.17 -15.58 -5.82
N GLN A 28 32.84 -14.30 -5.96
CA GLN A 28 32.81 -13.37 -4.83
C GLN A 28 31.61 -13.74 -3.94
N THR A 29 31.83 -14.64 -2.99
CA THR A 29 30.82 -15.09 -2.05
C THR A 29 30.50 -13.96 -1.07
N ARG A 30 29.35 -13.30 -1.24
CA ARG A 30 28.77 -12.51 -0.15
C ARG A 30 28.13 -13.47 0.83
N ILE A 31 28.85 -13.78 1.91
CA ILE A 31 28.30 -14.55 3.02
C ILE A 31 27.21 -13.67 3.66
N VAL A 32 25.99 -14.21 3.78
CA VAL A 32 24.83 -13.50 4.34
C VAL A 32 25.11 -12.96 5.75
N ASP A 33 25.96 -13.64 6.51
CA ASP A 33 26.39 -13.24 7.86
C ASP A 33 27.28 -11.98 7.90
N ASN A 34 27.87 -11.59 6.77
CA ASN A 34 28.76 -10.42 6.65
C ASN A 34 28.09 -9.23 5.93
N THR A 35 26.76 -9.13 5.97
CA THR A 35 26.00 -8.03 5.36
C THR A 35 24.85 -7.60 6.27
N LYS A 36 24.64 -6.29 6.45
CA LYS A 36 23.46 -5.78 7.15
C LYS A 36 22.34 -5.54 6.14
N ILE A 37 21.29 -6.35 6.20
CA ILE A 37 20.16 -6.25 5.26
C ILE A 37 19.08 -5.36 5.88
N LEU A 38 18.80 -4.20 5.25
CA LEU A 38 17.71 -3.33 5.71
C LEU A 38 16.36 -3.97 5.38
N ALA A 39 15.48 -4.02 6.39
CA ALA A 39 14.10 -4.47 6.23
C ALA A 39 13.13 -3.30 6.03
N VAL A 40 13.42 -2.15 6.64
CA VAL A 40 12.61 -0.93 6.56
C VAL A 40 13.53 0.26 6.32
N LEU A 41 13.09 1.20 5.49
CA LEU A 41 13.75 2.47 5.29
C LEU A 41 12.72 3.59 5.40
N GLY A 42 12.90 4.49 6.34
CA GLY A 42 12.12 5.72 6.43
C GLY A 42 12.96 6.89 5.94
N VAL A 43 12.35 7.80 5.18
CA VAL A 43 13.00 8.98 4.63
C VAL A 43 12.15 10.22 4.90
N ASN A 44 12.81 11.30 5.26
CA ASN A 44 12.23 12.63 5.41
C ASN A 44 13.17 13.69 4.83
N ARG A 45 12.70 14.94 4.80
CA ARG A 45 13.48 16.09 4.40
C ARG A 45 13.45 17.16 5.50
N GLU A 46 14.62 17.57 5.97
CA GLU A 46 14.79 18.58 7.00
C GLU A 46 15.84 19.60 6.57
N GLN A 47 15.51 20.90 6.59
CA GLN A 47 16.43 22.00 6.23
C GLN A 47 17.08 21.87 4.83
N GLY A 48 16.39 21.24 3.88
CA GLY A 48 16.86 21.08 2.50
C GLY A 48 17.60 19.77 2.22
N GLU A 49 18.09 19.10 3.26
CA GLU A 49 18.77 17.80 3.18
C GLU A 49 17.81 16.63 3.42
N TYR A 50 18.10 15.48 2.80
CA TYR A 50 17.40 14.25 3.13
C TYR A 50 18.00 13.64 4.40
N ARG A 51 17.12 13.03 5.18
CA ARG A 51 17.48 12.18 6.30
C ARG A 51 16.77 10.86 6.18
N ALA A 52 17.39 9.81 6.68
CA ALA A 52 16.82 8.49 6.63
C ALA A 52 17.18 7.66 7.85
N VAL A 53 16.27 6.76 8.22
CA VAL A 53 16.46 5.75 9.25
C VAL A 53 16.19 4.39 8.62
N GLY A 54 17.23 3.56 8.53
CA GLY A 54 17.14 2.17 8.10
C GLY A 54 17.04 1.25 9.31
N LEU A 55 16.10 0.30 9.30
CA LEU A 55 15.98 -0.73 10.32
C LEU A 55 16.48 -2.06 9.77
N TYR A 56 17.35 -2.72 10.51
CA TYR A 56 17.82 -4.07 10.23
C TYR A 56 17.64 -4.97 11.45
N LEU A 57 17.69 -6.29 11.24
CA LEU A 57 17.69 -7.27 12.32
C LEU A 57 19.12 -7.72 12.60
N ASP A 58 19.59 -7.59 13.83
CA ASP A 58 20.97 -7.95 14.18
C ASP A 58 21.07 -9.41 14.67
N PRO A 59 21.72 -10.32 13.90
CA PRO A 59 21.87 -11.71 14.32
C PRO A 59 22.63 -11.86 15.65
N MET A 60 23.58 -10.96 15.92
CA MET A 60 24.40 -10.99 17.14
C MET A 60 23.61 -10.56 18.38
N LYS A 61 22.49 -9.86 18.19
CA LYS A 61 21.60 -9.44 19.27
C LYS A 61 20.31 -10.24 19.27
N ASN A 62 20.33 -11.53 18.94
CA ASN A 62 19.12 -12.37 18.92
C ASN A 62 18.00 -11.78 18.02
N GLU A 63 18.41 -11.31 16.83
CA GLU A 63 17.52 -10.76 15.80
C GLU A 63 16.68 -9.57 16.27
N ARG A 64 17.22 -8.75 17.19
CA ARG A 64 16.60 -7.49 17.60
C ARG A 64 16.73 -6.43 16.51
N ILE A 65 15.72 -5.56 16.46
CA ILE A 65 15.67 -4.43 15.54
C ILE A 65 16.71 -3.39 15.96
N MET A 66 17.55 -2.98 15.01
CA MET A 66 18.58 -1.97 15.20
C MET A 66 18.45 -0.89 14.12
N PRO A 67 18.54 0.41 14.47
CA PRO A 67 18.51 1.50 13.51
C PRO A 67 19.91 1.86 12.99
N LEU A 68 19.97 2.35 11.75
CA LEU A 68 21.09 3.07 11.16
C LEU A 68 20.55 4.39 10.62
N GLN A 69 21.30 5.48 10.78
CA GLN A 69 20.86 6.81 10.35
C GLN A 69 21.69 7.31 9.19
N GLY A 70 21.12 8.11 8.30
CA GLY A 70 21.87 8.71 7.20
C GLY A 70 21.36 10.12 6.92
N LYS A 71 22.26 10.99 6.49
CA LYS A 71 21.97 12.33 5.97
C LYS A 71 22.69 12.52 4.64
N GLY A 72 22.09 13.26 3.72
CA GLY A 72 22.71 13.55 2.44
C GLY A 72 21.76 14.17 1.43
N GLU A 73 22.33 14.60 0.31
CA GLU A 73 21.58 15.22 -0.78
C GLU A 73 20.90 14.22 -1.73
N ASN A 74 21.28 12.94 -1.65
CA ASN A 74 20.72 11.87 -2.46
C ASN A 74 20.81 10.52 -1.73
N MET A 75 20.19 9.49 -2.32
CA MET A 75 20.13 8.14 -1.75
C MET A 75 21.50 7.49 -1.53
N GLU A 76 22.48 7.75 -2.41
CA GLU A 76 23.82 7.16 -2.31
C GLU A 76 24.58 7.72 -1.10
N LEU A 77 24.49 9.03 -0.87
CA LEU A 77 25.08 9.68 0.30
C LEU A 77 24.42 9.23 1.62
N LEU A 78 23.08 9.05 1.62
CA LEU A 78 22.36 8.48 2.76
C LEU A 78 22.89 7.08 3.11
N LEU A 79 23.00 6.19 2.12
CA LEU A 79 23.51 4.84 2.31
C LEU A 79 24.99 4.84 2.71
N SER A 80 25.80 5.76 2.17
CA SER A 80 27.21 5.90 2.54
C SER A 80 27.36 6.26 4.02
N GLN A 81 26.58 7.22 4.52
CA GLN A 81 26.57 7.56 5.94
C GLN A 81 26.09 6.42 6.84
N MET A 82 25.07 5.67 6.41
CA MET A 82 24.64 4.48 7.15
C MET A 82 25.74 3.42 7.16
N ASN A 83 26.46 3.20 6.05
CA ASN A 83 27.55 2.23 5.96
C ASN A 83 28.69 2.57 6.95
N MET A 84 28.97 3.85 7.20
CA MET A 84 29.98 4.28 8.17
C MET A 84 29.63 3.94 9.64
N GLN A 85 28.39 3.55 9.93
CA GLN A 85 27.94 3.10 11.26
C GLN A 85 27.96 1.57 11.40
N SER A 86 28.32 0.84 10.35
CA SER A 86 28.26 -0.63 10.32
C SER A 86 29.64 -1.23 10.03
N PRO A 87 30.05 -2.30 10.74
CA PRO A 87 31.26 -3.07 10.40
C PRO A 87 31.09 -3.92 9.13
N HIS A 88 29.88 -4.00 8.58
CA HIS A 88 29.54 -4.76 7.38
C HIS A 88 28.79 -3.89 6.35
N PRO A 89 28.91 -4.17 5.04
CA PRO A 89 28.16 -3.45 4.02
C PRO A 89 26.65 -3.58 4.22
N ILE A 90 25.93 -2.52 3.87
CA ILE A 90 24.48 -2.46 3.86
C ILE A 90 23.93 -2.95 2.53
N ASP A 91 22.86 -3.73 2.60
CA ASP A 91 22.17 -4.29 1.43
C ASP A 91 20.66 -3.99 1.51
N LEU A 92 20.07 -3.63 0.36
CA LEU A 92 18.65 -3.29 0.21
C LEU A 92 17.84 -4.42 -0.45
N GLY A 93 18.46 -5.57 -0.72
CA GLY A 93 17.88 -6.67 -1.48
C GLY A 93 16.68 -7.35 -0.82
N LYS A 94 16.49 -7.13 0.49
CA LYS A 94 15.28 -7.57 1.22
C LYS A 94 14.54 -6.40 1.86
N LEU A 95 14.65 -5.19 1.31
CA LEU A 95 13.87 -4.06 1.77
C LEU A 95 12.37 -4.35 1.54
N ARG A 96 11.58 -4.33 2.63
CA ARG A 96 10.15 -4.68 2.61
C ARG A 96 9.23 -3.47 2.74
N LEU A 97 9.72 -2.38 3.32
CA LEU A 97 8.94 -1.16 3.52
C LEU A 97 9.78 0.09 3.31
N LEU A 98 9.28 0.98 2.47
CA LEU A 98 9.75 2.35 2.30
C LEU A 98 8.69 3.29 2.89
N VAL A 99 9.09 4.14 3.83
CA VAL A 99 8.21 5.12 4.48
C VAL A 99 8.69 6.52 4.15
N PHE A 100 7.80 7.38 3.68
CA PHE A 100 8.04 8.83 3.58
C PHE A 100 7.28 9.54 4.69
N ASP A 101 7.90 10.51 5.37
CA ASP A 101 7.10 11.37 6.24
C ASP A 101 6.15 12.26 5.42
N ARG A 102 5.09 12.73 6.09
CA ARG A 102 4.05 13.55 5.46
C ARG A 102 4.62 14.76 4.73
N ARG A 103 5.56 15.48 5.36
CA ARG A 103 6.15 16.72 4.80
C ARG A 103 6.91 16.43 3.51
N MET A 104 7.72 15.39 3.49
CA MET A 104 8.42 14.96 2.29
C MET A 104 7.44 14.50 1.21
N ALA A 105 6.43 13.71 1.59
CA ALA A 105 5.41 13.23 0.66
C ALA A 105 4.64 14.40 -0.01
N GLU A 106 4.32 15.47 0.72
CA GLU A 106 3.69 16.69 0.18
C GLU A 106 4.60 17.47 -0.79
N GLN A 107 5.92 17.40 -0.59
CA GLN A 107 6.90 18.07 -1.47
C GLN A 107 7.19 17.29 -2.76
N GLY A 108 7.04 15.97 -2.73
CA GLY A 108 7.27 15.08 -3.86
C GLY A 108 8.22 13.93 -3.52
N VAL A 109 7.90 12.73 -4.00
CA VAL A 109 8.69 11.50 -3.75
C VAL A 109 9.38 10.95 -5.01
N ALA A 110 9.25 11.61 -6.17
CA ALA A 110 9.74 11.10 -7.45
C ALA A 110 11.23 10.73 -7.43
N HIS A 111 12.08 11.55 -6.80
CA HIS A 111 13.52 11.31 -6.72
C HIS A 111 13.86 9.91 -6.16
N PHE A 112 13.17 9.51 -5.09
CA PHE A 112 13.36 8.20 -4.48
C PHE A 112 12.73 7.10 -5.33
N LEU A 113 11.50 7.31 -5.81
CA LEU A 113 10.82 6.32 -6.66
C LEU A 113 11.64 5.95 -7.91
N HIS A 114 12.24 6.94 -8.59
CA HIS A 114 13.12 6.71 -9.74
C HIS A 114 14.39 5.94 -9.39
N THR A 115 14.93 6.16 -8.19
CA THR A 115 16.10 5.43 -7.69
C THR A 115 15.74 3.96 -7.43
N PHE A 116 14.62 3.71 -6.74
CA PHE A 116 14.16 2.37 -6.39
C PHE A 116 13.73 1.57 -7.62
N CYS A 117 13.03 2.18 -8.59
CA CYS A 117 12.54 1.46 -9.77
C CYS A 117 13.65 1.05 -10.76
N ARG A 118 14.82 1.72 -10.72
CA ARG A 118 15.97 1.41 -11.59
C ARG A 118 16.91 0.37 -11.01
N ASN A 119 16.80 0.07 -9.71
CA ASN A 119 17.68 -0.87 -9.05
C ASN A 119 17.06 -2.28 -9.07
N PRO A 120 17.58 -3.23 -9.88
CA PRO A 120 17.01 -4.58 -9.99
C PRO A 120 17.14 -5.41 -8.71
N LEU A 121 17.97 -4.99 -7.76
CA LEU A 121 18.10 -5.67 -6.47
C LEU A 121 16.93 -5.36 -5.53
N ILE A 122 16.16 -4.30 -5.79
CA ILE A 122 15.08 -3.89 -4.91
C ILE A 122 13.76 -4.49 -5.40
N SER A 123 13.11 -5.24 -4.52
CA SER A 123 11.85 -5.89 -4.85
C SER A 123 10.75 -4.87 -5.14
N THR A 124 10.06 -5.02 -6.26
CA THR A 124 8.84 -4.27 -6.57
C THR A 124 7.65 -4.67 -5.70
N SER A 125 7.77 -5.76 -4.92
CA SER A 125 6.79 -6.15 -3.90
C SER A 125 6.93 -5.38 -2.59
N MET A 126 7.98 -4.56 -2.43
CA MET A 126 8.17 -3.67 -1.28
C MET A 126 6.96 -2.75 -1.11
N ILE A 127 6.51 -2.58 0.13
CA ILE A 127 5.42 -1.66 0.47
C ILE A 127 5.94 -0.22 0.47
N VAL A 128 5.20 0.71 -0.13
CA VAL A 128 5.43 2.15 0.01
C VAL A 128 4.34 2.70 0.93
N ALA A 129 4.73 3.43 1.98
CA ALA A 129 3.82 4.02 2.95
C ALA A 129 4.19 5.48 3.23
N VAL A 130 3.25 6.21 3.83
CA VAL A 130 3.48 7.56 4.35
C VAL A 130 3.25 7.55 5.86
N SER A 131 4.02 8.31 6.62
CA SER A 131 3.82 8.48 8.07
C SER A 131 3.53 9.93 8.44
N GLU A 132 2.65 10.13 9.43
CA GLU A 132 2.42 11.46 10.01
C GLU A 132 3.69 12.00 10.70
N GLN A 133 4.42 11.12 11.41
CA GLN A 133 5.66 11.45 12.11
C GLN A 133 6.89 11.22 11.23
N SER A 134 8.03 11.86 11.59
CA SER A 134 9.32 11.59 10.95
C SER A 134 9.82 10.17 11.24
N PRO A 135 10.67 9.57 10.38
CA PRO A 135 11.23 8.24 10.61
C PRO A 135 11.94 8.08 11.95
N GLU A 136 12.67 9.10 12.39
CA GLU A 136 13.40 9.09 13.67
C GLU A 136 12.44 8.98 14.86
N ARG A 137 11.25 9.59 14.75
CA ARG A 137 10.23 9.51 15.80
C ARG A 137 9.43 8.21 15.68
N LEU A 138 9.03 7.84 14.47
CA LEU A 138 8.21 6.66 14.19
C LEU A 138 8.91 5.37 14.62
N PHE A 139 10.22 5.25 14.36
CA PHE A 139 10.97 4.02 14.63
C PHE A 139 11.66 3.99 15.99
N ARG A 140 11.60 5.08 16.77
CA ARG A 140 12.29 5.17 18.07
C ARG A 140 11.91 4.03 19.02
N SER A 141 10.62 3.70 19.09
CA SER A 141 10.11 2.64 19.99
C SER A 141 10.46 1.23 19.51
N LEU A 142 10.99 1.06 18.30
CA LEU A 142 11.34 -0.24 17.72
C LEU A 142 12.77 -0.68 18.05
N GLU A 143 13.68 0.23 18.42
CA GLU A 143 15.05 -0.14 18.75
C GLU A 143 15.11 -1.15 19.90
N GLY A 144 15.84 -2.25 19.70
CA GLY A 144 15.95 -3.34 20.67
C GLY A 144 14.70 -4.23 20.78
N GLN A 145 13.67 -3.99 19.97
CA GLN A 145 12.46 -4.81 19.96
C GLN A 145 12.60 -6.05 19.07
N ASN A 146 11.65 -6.97 19.20
CA ASN A 146 11.56 -8.17 18.36
C ASN A 146 11.08 -7.83 16.95
N ARG A 147 11.49 -8.65 15.97
CA ARG A 147 11.10 -8.53 14.55
C ARG A 147 9.60 -8.41 14.29
N GLU A 148 8.75 -8.95 15.17
CA GLU A 148 7.29 -8.92 15.06
C GLU A 148 6.72 -7.49 15.09
N LEU A 149 7.46 -6.53 15.67
CA LEU A 149 7.06 -5.12 15.69
C LEU A 149 7.45 -4.33 14.43
N LEU A 150 8.07 -4.97 13.43
CA LEU A 150 8.38 -4.29 12.17
C LEU A 150 7.08 -3.81 11.47
N PRO A 151 6.99 -2.55 11.03
CA PRO A 151 5.70 -1.95 10.63
C PRO A 151 5.04 -2.59 9.40
N TYR A 152 5.79 -3.29 8.56
CA TYR A 152 5.18 -3.97 7.41
C TYR A 152 4.27 -5.12 7.85
N HIS A 153 4.49 -5.76 9.00
CA HIS A 153 3.60 -6.79 9.52
C HIS A 153 2.21 -6.23 9.84
N LEU A 154 2.15 -5.01 10.38
CA LEU A 154 0.90 -4.29 10.63
C LEU A 154 0.15 -4.03 9.31
N ILE A 155 0.84 -3.60 8.27
CA ILE A 155 0.23 -3.33 6.96
C ILE A 155 -0.25 -4.65 6.32
N GLU A 156 0.60 -5.67 6.29
CA GLU A 156 0.29 -6.99 5.73
C GLU A 156 -0.93 -7.60 6.40
N GLN A 157 -1.01 -7.57 7.73
CA GLN A 157 -2.17 -8.07 8.46
C GLN A 157 -3.44 -7.29 8.14
N ASN A 158 -3.36 -5.98 7.92
CA ASN A 158 -4.52 -5.16 7.53
C ASN A 158 -4.91 -5.34 6.06
N VAL A 159 -3.99 -5.77 5.18
CA VAL A 159 -4.33 -6.22 3.83
C VAL A 159 -5.03 -7.58 3.90
N ILE A 160 -4.49 -8.53 4.67
CA ILE A 160 -5.08 -9.87 4.88
C ILE A 160 -6.47 -9.79 5.51
N SER A 161 -6.63 -8.94 6.53
CA SER A 161 -7.90 -8.70 7.23
C SER A 161 -8.84 -7.78 6.45
N ASP A 162 -8.47 -7.40 5.23
CA ASP A 162 -9.31 -6.62 4.35
C ASP A 162 -9.68 -5.23 4.95
N ASN A 163 -8.79 -4.60 5.70
CA ASN A 163 -8.99 -3.23 6.22
C ASN A 163 -8.44 -2.16 5.26
N VAL A 164 -7.40 -2.50 4.49
CA VAL A 164 -6.80 -1.63 3.48
C VAL A 164 -6.55 -2.39 2.17
N PRO A 165 -6.56 -1.71 1.01
CA PRO A 165 -6.18 -2.35 -0.25
C PRO A 165 -4.72 -2.79 -0.23
N LEU A 166 -4.42 -3.89 -0.93
CA LEU A 166 -3.04 -4.25 -1.26
C LEU A 166 -2.35 -3.09 -1.97
N ASN A 167 -1.17 -2.72 -1.49
CA ASN A 167 -0.32 -1.76 -2.15
C ASN A 167 1.15 -2.16 -2.00
N ASN A 168 1.91 -1.98 -3.06
CA ASN A 168 3.35 -2.18 -3.13
C ASN A 168 3.94 -1.25 -4.20
N LEU A 169 5.26 -1.22 -4.35
CA LEU A 169 5.94 -0.36 -5.29
C LEU A 169 5.45 -0.61 -6.72
N HIS A 170 5.20 -1.87 -7.12
CA HIS A 170 4.62 -2.17 -8.43
C HIS A 170 3.27 -1.49 -8.64
N ILE A 171 2.33 -1.62 -7.70
CA ILE A 171 1.00 -0.98 -7.79
C ILE A 171 1.13 0.54 -7.73
N PHE A 172 1.99 1.07 -6.87
CA PHE A 172 2.25 2.50 -6.79
C PHE A 172 2.74 3.05 -8.14
N LEU A 173 3.78 2.43 -8.72
CA LEU A 173 4.34 2.84 -10.01
C LEU A 173 3.35 2.67 -11.16
N PHE A 174 2.53 1.61 -11.14
CA PHE A 174 1.46 1.43 -12.12
C PHE A 174 0.44 2.58 -12.11
N ASN A 175 0.07 3.08 -10.93
CA ASN A 175 -0.81 4.24 -10.84
C ASN A 175 -0.06 5.57 -11.11
N TYR A 176 1.25 5.64 -10.82
CA TYR A 176 2.06 6.85 -11.03
C TYR A 176 2.34 7.13 -12.50
N TYR A 177 2.66 6.09 -13.27
CA TYR A 177 2.90 6.20 -14.71
C TYR A 177 1.64 5.94 -15.56
N GLY A 178 0.52 5.59 -14.93
CA GLY A 178 -0.71 5.25 -15.62
C GLY A 178 -1.59 6.47 -15.87
N GLU A 179 -1.96 6.71 -17.12
CA GLU A 179 -2.89 7.76 -17.49
C GLU A 179 -4.27 7.58 -16.84
N GLY A 180 -4.83 8.67 -16.34
CA GLY A 180 -6.20 8.70 -15.82
C GLY A 180 -6.33 8.08 -14.43
N ARG A 181 -5.25 8.05 -13.64
CA ARG A 181 -5.21 7.49 -12.29
C ARG A 181 -4.20 8.22 -11.42
N ASP A 182 -4.37 8.14 -10.10
CA ASP A 182 -3.39 8.65 -9.15
C ASP A 182 -2.91 7.57 -8.15
N PRO A 183 -1.66 7.65 -7.66
CA PRO A 183 -1.15 6.73 -6.65
C PRO A 183 -1.81 6.90 -5.29
N PHE A 184 -1.78 5.82 -4.51
CA PHE A 184 -2.13 5.84 -3.09
C PHE A 184 -1.17 4.94 -2.30
N ALA A 185 -1.08 5.16 -0.99
CA ALA A 185 -0.23 4.40 -0.08
C ALA A 185 -0.86 4.27 1.32
N PRO A 186 -0.59 3.19 2.08
CA PRO A 186 -0.90 3.11 3.51
C PRO A 186 -0.40 4.34 4.28
N TYR A 187 -1.22 4.84 5.19
CA TYR A 187 -0.91 5.97 6.06
C TYR A 187 -0.72 5.53 7.50
N LEU A 188 0.49 5.71 8.02
CA LEU A 188 0.90 5.33 9.37
C LEU A 188 0.88 6.55 10.30
N SER A 189 0.55 6.32 11.56
CA SER A 189 0.71 7.29 12.64
C SER A 189 1.20 6.59 13.91
N GLN A 190 1.40 7.34 14.98
CA GLN A 190 1.54 6.83 16.34
C GLN A 190 0.29 7.17 17.16
N ASN A 191 -0.09 6.26 18.05
CA ASN A 191 -1.16 6.48 19.01
C ASN A 191 -0.65 7.13 20.31
N GLY A 192 -1.53 7.25 21.31
CA GLY A 192 -1.19 7.86 22.60
C GLY A 192 -0.08 7.14 23.39
N ASP A 193 0.19 5.88 23.06
CA ASP A 193 1.23 5.04 23.67
C ASP A 193 2.48 4.90 22.78
N ASP A 194 2.66 5.79 21.79
CA ASP A 194 3.75 5.77 20.80
C ASP A 194 3.81 4.48 19.94
N LYS A 195 2.74 3.68 19.90
CA LYS A 195 2.64 2.51 19.02
C LYS A 195 2.25 2.92 17.62
N ILE A 196 2.88 2.28 16.64
CA ILE A 196 2.58 2.51 15.22
C ILE A 196 1.21 1.94 14.89
N GLU A 197 0.37 2.76 14.26
CA GLU A 197 -0.97 2.40 13.81
C GLU A 197 -1.17 2.75 12.34
N LEU A 198 -1.96 1.93 11.65
CA LEU A 198 -2.42 2.18 10.30
C LEU A 198 -3.74 2.93 10.37
N THR A 199 -3.74 4.20 9.95
CA THR A 199 -4.88 5.10 10.16
C THR A 199 -5.67 5.39 8.88
N GLY A 200 -5.14 4.99 7.72
CA GLY A 200 -5.86 5.03 6.44
C GLY A 200 -4.96 5.03 5.22
N LEU A 201 -5.26 5.88 4.24
CA LEU A 201 -4.53 5.97 2.97
C LEU A 201 -4.09 7.39 2.64
N ALA A 202 -2.82 7.55 2.27
CA ALA A 202 -2.31 8.69 1.52
C ALA A 202 -2.73 8.57 0.06
N VAL A 203 -3.26 9.66 -0.51
CA VAL A 203 -3.61 9.79 -1.92
C VAL A 203 -2.75 10.89 -2.53
N PHE A 204 -2.07 10.55 -3.61
CA PHE A 204 -1.15 11.41 -4.31
C PHE A 204 -1.84 12.07 -5.51
N HIS A 205 -1.21 13.11 -6.02
CA HIS A 205 -1.34 13.54 -7.40
C HIS A 205 0.06 13.58 -7.98
N GLU A 206 0.29 12.87 -9.08
CA GLU A 206 1.64 12.59 -9.55
C GLU A 206 2.49 12.01 -8.40
N ASP A 207 3.56 12.70 -7.99
CA ASP A 207 4.47 12.27 -6.92
C ASP A 207 4.21 12.96 -5.57
N ARG A 208 3.15 13.77 -5.43
CA ARG A 208 2.90 14.58 -4.23
C ARG A 208 1.65 14.17 -3.49
N LEU A 209 1.75 14.01 -2.18
CA LEU A 209 0.62 13.80 -1.28
C LEU A 209 -0.36 14.98 -1.37
N LYS A 210 -1.63 14.71 -1.64
CA LYS A 210 -2.70 15.73 -1.71
C LYS A 210 -3.77 15.54 -0.65
N LEU A 211 -4.01 14.30 -0.25
CA LEU A 211 -5.11 13.96 0.63
C LEU A 211 -4.76 12.73 1.47
N VAL A 212 -5.23 12.71 2.72
CA VAL A 212 -5.26 11.52 3.55
C VAL A 212 -6.72 11.12 3.77
N LEU A 213 -7.03 9.85 3.50
CA LEU A 213 -8.31 9.21 3.77
C LEU A 213 -8.23 8.53 5.13
N GLY A 214 -9.22 8.76 5.99
CA GLY A 214 -9.31 8.04 7.27
C GLY A 214 -9.77 6.59 7.08
N ALA A 215 -9.84 5.82 8.17
CA ALA A 215 -10.23 4.40 8.14
C ALA A 215 -11.57 4.13 7.43
N LYS A 216 -12.63 4.89 7.78
CA LYS A 216 -13.96 4.72 7.14
C LYS A 216 -13.93 5.03 5.64
N GLU A 217 -13.23 6.09 5.24
CA GLU A 217 -13.08 6.47 3.83
C GLU A 217 -12.26 5.43 3.07
N THR A 218 -11.24 4.87 3.70
CA THR A 218 -10.39 3.80 3.16
C THR A 218 -11.19 2.53 2.87
N LEU A 219 -12.07 2.11 3.79
CA LEU A 219 -12.97 0.97 3.58
C LEU A 219 -13.92 1.20 2.39
N LEU A 220 -14.54 2.38 2.32
CA LEU A 220 -15.43 2.74 1.21
C LEU A 220 -14.67 2.79 -0.13
N PHE A 221 -13.49 3.40 -0.16
CA PHE A 221 -12.61 3.42 -1.34
C PHE A 221 -12.32 2.01 -1.84
N LYS A 222 -11.98 1.10 -0.92
CA LYS A 222 -11.65 -0.28 -1.23
C LYS A 222 -12.85 -1.05 -1.78
N MET A 223 -14.05 -0.86 -1.20
CA MET A 223 -15.30 -1.43 -1.70
C MET A 223 -15.61 -0.97 -3.12
N LEU A 224 -15.40 0.32 -3.44
CA LEU A 224 -15.59 0.87 -4.79
C LEU A 224 -14.55 0.36 -5.79
N LYS A 225 -13.30 0.14 -5.36
CA LYS A 225 -12.21 -0.38 -6.22
C LYS A 225 -12.38 -1.85 -6.59
N GLY A 226 -13.11 -2.62 -5.77
CA GLY A 226 -13.51 -4.01 -6.07
C GLY A 226 -12.45 -5.09 -5.87
N ARG A 227 -11.27 -4.76 -5.34
CA ARG A 227 -10.21 -5.73 -4.99
C ARG A 227 -10.08 -5.82 -3.47
N GLY A 228 -10.47 -6.97 -2.90
CA GLY A 228 -10.52 -7.19 -1.45
C GLY A 228 -11.58 -6.30 -0.83
N THR A 229 -12.84 -6.72 -0.80
CA THR A 229 -13.99 -5.88 -0.44
C THR A 229 -14.49 -6.09 0.98
N GLY A 230 -13.83 -6.95 1.76
CA GLY A 230 -14.23 -7.23 3.13
C GLY A 230 -13.92 -6.09 4.11
N GLY A 231 -13.94 -6.40 5.40
CA GLY A 231 -13.59 -5.48 6.48
C GLY A 231 -14.82 -5.04 7.27
N ILE A 232 -14.56 -4.35 8.38
CA ILE A 232 -15.61 -3.96 9.33
C ILE A 232 -15.93 -2.48 9.17
N LEU A 233 -17.12 -2.18 8.65
CA LEU A 233 -17.61 -0.81 8.51
C LEU A 233 -18.44 -0.40 9.74
N PRO A 234 -18.07 0.69 10.44
CA PRO A 234 -18.91 1.24 11.49
C PRO A 234 -20.15 1.91 10.88
N VAL A 235 -21.32 1.44 11.31
CA VAL A 235 -22.63 1.85 10.77
C VAL A 235 -23.58 2.23 11.90
N THR A 236 -24.57 3.06 11.59
CA THR A 236 -25.60 3.46 12.55
C THR A 236 -26.91 2.75 12.26
N VAL A 237 -27.43 2.02 13.23
CA VAL A 237 -28.68 1.26 13.13
C VAL A 237 -29.71 1.78 14.14
N SER A 238 -31.00 1.56 13.85
CA SER A 238 -32.09 1.92 14.75
C SER A 238 -32.09 1.00 15.97
N ALA A 239 -32.36 1.54 17.15
CA ALA A 239 -32.56 0.79 18.39
C ALA A 239 -33.86 1.26 19.08
N GLU A 240 -34.30 0.54 20.11
CA GLU A 240 -35.46 0.95 20.93
C GLU A 240 -35.34 2.40 21.43
N THR A 241 -34.11 2.81 21.78
CA THR A 241 -33.77 4.18 22.17
C THR A 241 -32.82 4.81 21.15
N GLY A 242 -33.40 5.52 20.17
CA GLY A 242 -32.65 6.31 19.20
C GLY A 242 -31.83 5.47 18.22
N ASN A 243 -30.58 5.88 17.99
CA ASN A 243 -29.66 5.24 17.06
C ASN A 243 -28.45 4.70 17.82
N ARG A 244 -27.95 3.52 17.44
CA ARG A 244 -26.72 2.94 18.00
C ARG A 244 -25.72 2.61 16.90
N MET A 245 -24.44 2.62 17.28
CA MET A 245 -23.36 2.13 16.44
C MET A 245 -23.38 0.60 16.42
N ALA A 246 -23.19 0.03 15.25
CA ALA A 246 -23.00 -1.39 15.03
C ALA A 246 -21.86 -1.62 14.04
N ALA A 247 -21.37 -2.86 13.98
CA ALA A 247 -20.30 -3.26 13.09
C ALA A 247 -20.89 -4.07 11.92
N PHE A 248 -20.84 -3.51 10.70
CA PHE A 248 -21.18 -4.25 9.49
C PHE A 248 -19.91 -4.93 8.95
N ASN A 249 -19.80 -6.23 9.19
CA ASN A 249 -18.68 -7.03 8.72
C ASN A 249 -18.96 -7.51 7.29
N VAL A 250 -18.26 -6.95 6.32
CA VAL A 250 -18.40 -7.32 4.91
C VAL A 250 -17.50 -8.52 4.61
N PHE A 251 -18.06 -9.54 3.97
CA PHE A 251 -17.32 -10.73 3.53
C PHE A 251 -17.01 -10.67 2.04
N LYS A 252 -17.92 -10.09 1.26
CA LYS A 252 -17.82 -10.03 -0.19
C LYS A 252 -18.49 -8.76 -0.69
N GLY A 253 -17.91 -8.20 -1.73
CA GLY A 253 -18.37 -7.00 -2.39
C GLY A 253 -18.04 -7.06 -3.86
N MET A 254 -18.92 -6.51 -4.69
CA MET A 254 -18.76 -6.48 -6.13
C MET A 254 -19.30 -5.16 -6.66
N PRO A 255 -18.41 -4.18 -6.96
CA PRO A 255 -18.80 -2.97 -7.64
C PRO A 255 -18.92 -3.22 -9.15
N VAL A 256 -19.96 -2.65 -9.76
CA VAL A 256 -20.12 -2.58 -11.22
C VAL A 256 -20.27 -1.11 -11.59
N SER A 257 -19.27 -0.57 -12.29
CA SER A 257 -19.25 0.82 -12.72
C SER A 257 -19.82 0.96 -14.13
N ARG A 258 -20.61 2.02 -14.37
CA ARG A 258 -21.11 2.41 -15.70
C ARG A 258 -20.90 3.90 -15.91
N LEU A 259 -20.61 4.27 -17.15
CA LEU A 259 -20.55 5.67 -17.59
C LEU A 259 -21.79 6.01 -18.39
N SER A 260 -22.33 7.19 -18.14
CA SER A 260 -23.38 7.80 -18.96
C SER A 260 -23.13 9.31 -19.11
N ARG A 261 -23.88 9.94 -20.00
CA ARG A 261 -23.93 11.40 -20.14
C ARG A 261 -25.37 11.85 -19.93
N GLU A 262 -25.58 12.74 -18.97
CA GLU A 262 -26.87 13.37 -18.69
C GLU A 262 -26.72 14.89 -18.89
N GLY A 263 -27.43 15.46 -19.87
CA GLY A 263 -27.34 16.89 -20.18
C GLY A 263 -25.92 17.36 -20.53
N GLY A 264 -25.12 16.50 -21.18
CA GLY A 264 -23.73 16.77 -21.54
C GLY A 264 -22.69 16.55 -20.44
N VAL A 265 -23.12 16.29 -19.20
CA VAL A 265 -22.22 16.04 -18.05
C VAL A 265 -21.97 14.54 -17.89
N LEU A 266 -20.71 14.14 -17.73
CA LEU A 266 -20.36 12.75 -17.43
C LEU A 266 -20.88 12.35 -16.05
N LYS A 267 -21.42 11.14 -15.97
CA LYS A 267 -21.89 10.51 -14.73
C LYS A 267 -21.25 9.14 -14.60
N LEU A 268 -20.67 8.86 -13.43
CA LEU A 268 -20.28 7.52 -13.02
C LEU A 268 -21.33 7.00 -12.05
N SER A 269 -22.01 5.94 -12.45
CA SER A 269 -22.92 5.18 -11.59
C SER A 269 -22.23 3.87 -11.16
N VAL A 270 -22.24 3.59 -9.87
CA VAL A 270 -21.65 2.38 -9.29
C VAL A 270 -22.75 1.56 -8.61
N ASP A 271 -23.05 0.39 -9.16
CA ASP A 271 -23.89 -0.62 -8.49
C ASP A 271 -22.98 -1.46 -7.57
N LEU A 272 -23.12 -1.30 -6.26
CA LEU A 272 -22.29 -1.96 -5.26
C LEU A 272 -23.06 -3.08 -4.55
N ARG A 273 -22.79 -4.34 -4.89
CA ARG A 273 -23.38 -5.49 -4.18
C ARG A 273 -22.49 -5.89 -3.01
N LEU A 274 -23.03 -5.96 -1.80
CA LEU A 274 -22.31 -6.36 -0.59
C LEU A 274 -23.01 -7.56 0.07
N GLU A 275 -22.22 -8.56 0.46
CA GLU A 275 -22.65 -9.64 1.34
C GLU A 275 -21.88 -9.51 2.67
N GLY A 276 -22.59 -9.50 3.79
CA GLY A 276 -21.97 -9.30 5.10
C GLY A 276 -22.86 -9.72 6.25
N MET A 277 -22.43 -9.41 7.47
CA MET A 277 -23.14 -9.70 8.71
C MET A 277 -23.11 -8.48 9.61
N LEU A 278 -24.24 -8.17 10.23
CA LEU A 278 -24.30 -7.18 11.28
C LEU A 278 -23.89 -7.84 12.60
N LYS A 279 -22.77 -7.40 13.16
CA LYS A 279 -22.29 -7.83 14.49
C LYS A 279 -22.85 -6.89 15.56
N GLU A 280 -23.18 -7.47 16.70
CA GLU A 280 -23.73 -6.77 17.88
C GLU A 280 -24.96 -5.90 17.52
N PRO A 281 -26.01 -6.49 16.90
CA PRO A 281 -27.24 -5.74 16.70
C PRO A 281 -27.79 -5.27 18.05
N PRO A 282 -28.42 -4.07 18.12
CA PRO A 282 -29.08 -3.60 19.34
C PRO A 282 -30.07 -4.65 19.88
N ALA A 283 -30.20 -4.72 21.21
CA ALA A 283 -31.20 -5.56 21.86
C ALA A 283 -32.61 -5.28 21.30
N GLY A 284 -33.40 -6.35 21.13
CA GLY A 284 -34.75 -6.28 20.55
C GLY A 284 -34.80 -6.26 19.02
N MET A 285 -33.65 -6.18 18.32
CA MET A 285 -33.62 -6.22 16.86
C MET A 285 -33.77 -7.66 16.33
N ASN A 286 -34.98 -8.03 15.90
CA ASN A 286 -35.21 -9.30 15.21
C ASN A 286 -35.04 -9.15 13.69
N LEU A 287 -33.85 -9.49 13.17
CA LEU A 287 -33.56 -9.47 11.73
C LEU A 287 -34.14 -10.67 10.96
N ARG A 288 -34.84 -11.60 11.62
CA ARG A 288 -35.62 -12.66 10.95
C ARG A 288 -36.95 -12.13 10.43
N ASP A 289 -37.47 -11.06 11.03
CA ASP A 289 -38.72 -10.44 10.60
C ASP A 289 -38.46 -9.57 9.37
N ARG A 290 -39.32 -9.74 8.35
CA ARG A 290 -39.15 -9.09 7.04
C ARG A 290 -39.03 -7.57 7.13
N LYS A 291 -39.87 -6.92 7.94
CA LYS A 291 -39.93 -5.45 8.02
C LYS A 291 -38.69 -4.84 8.72
N PRO A 292 -38.33 -5.27 9.95
CA PRO A 292 -37.07 -4.83 10.59
C PRO A 292 -35.83 -5.11 9.75
N TYR A 293 -35.78 -6.25 9.05
CA TYR A 293 -34.71 -6.57 8.10
C TYR A 293 -34.64 -5.53 6.97
N GLN A 294 -35.74 -5.30 6.27
CA GLN A 294 -35.80 -4.36 5.13
C GLN A 294 -35.45 -2.92 5.55
N ASP A 295 -35.95 -2.47 6.70
CA ASP A 295 -35.66 -1.14 7.23
C ASP A 295 -34.17 -0.97 7.57
N THR A 296 -33.57 -2.00 8.19
CA THR A 296 -32.15 -2.03 8.54
C THR A 296 -31.28 -2.01 7.29
N VAL A 297 -31.55 -2.90 6.33
CA VAL A 297 -30.84 -2.98 5.05
C VAL A 297 -30.92 -1.66 4.29
N SER A 298 -32.12 -1.11 4.12
CA SER A 298 -32.33 0.16 3.41
C SER A 298 -31.60 1.34 4.08
N ARG A 299 -31.40 1.28 5.39
CA ARG A 299 -30.63 2.31 6.14
C ARG A 299 -29.13 2.12 5.99
N LEU A 300 -28.64 0.88 5.97
CA LEU A 300 -27.24 0.57 5.71
C LEU A 300 -26.85 0.98 4.28
N GLU A 301 -27.68 0.62 3.29
CA GLU A 301 -27.48 0.97 1.88
C GLU A 301 -27.37 2.49 1.71
N ARG A 302 -28.33 3.26 2.23
CA ARG A 302 -28.29 4.74 2.18
C ARG A 302 -27.05 5.34 2.85
N GLN A 303 -26.57 4.76 3.95
CA GLN A 303 -25.35 5.24 4.62
C GLN A 303 -24.10 4.99 3.77
N ILE A 304 -24.02 3.83 3.12
CA ILE A 304 -22.90 3.47 2.25
C ILE A 304 -22.95 4.30 0.96
N ASP A 305 -24.13 4.51 0.37
CA ASP A 305 -24.32 5.36 -0.80
C ASP A 305 -23.87 6.80 -0.52
N ALA A 306 -24.41 7.40 0.54
CA ALA A 306 -24.07 8.76 0.93
C ALA A 306 -22.58 8.91 1.29
N GLY A 307 -22.01 7.93 2.00
CA GLY A 307 -20.59 7.91 2.34
C GLY A 307 -19.70 7.81 1.11
N SER A 308 -20.05 6.93 0.16
CA SER A 308 -19.31 6.71 -1.08
C SER A 308 -19.38 7.92 -2.00
N VAL A 309 -20.56 8.51 -2.19
CA VAL A 309 -20.73 9.75 -2.96
C VAL A 309 -19.96 10.90 -2.30
N LYS A 310 -19.97 11.01 -0.97
CA LYS A 310 -19.17 12.02 -0.24
C LYS A 310 -17.67 11.82 -0.49
N LEU A 311 -17.18 10.59 -0.43
CA LEU A 311 -15.79 10.24 -0.73
C LEU A 311 -15.41 10.61 -2.17
N LEU A 312 -16.21 10.21 -3.16
CA LEU A 312 -15.97 10.51 -4.57
C LEU A 312 -15.93 12.03 -4.84
N ASN A 313 -16.87 12.78 -4.24
CA ASN A 313 -16.86 14.24 -4.32
C ASN A 313 -15.64 14.85 -3.63
N LYS A 314 -15.17 14.28 -2.50
CA LYS A 314 -13.95 14.71 -1.82
C LYS A 314 -12.72 14.52 -2.71
N LEU A 315 -12.56 13.35 -3.33
CA LEU A 315 -11.50 13.05 -4.29
C LEU A 315 -11.52 14.04 -5.46
N ARG A 316 -12.69 14.23 -6.09
CA ARG A 316 -12.88 15.23 -7.16
C ARG A 316 -12.49 16.64 -6.73
N SER A 317 -12.93 17.08 -5.55
CA SER A 317 -12.61 18.43 -5.04
C SER A 317 -11.13 18.65 -4.77
N LYS A 318 -10.38 17.57 -4.56
CA LYS A 318 -8.92 17.59 -4.37
C LYS A 318 -8.14 17.35 -5.67
N GLY A 319 -8.84 17.15 -6.79
CA GLY A 319 -8.24 16.93 -8.10
C GLY A 319 -7.44 15.62 -8.17
N VAL A 320 -7.88 14.58 -7.45
CA VAL A 320 -7.20 13.28 -7.41
C VAL A 320 -8.15 12.15 -7.79
N ASP A 321 -7.64 11.14 -8.48
CA ASP A 321 -8.38 9.98 -8.97
C ASP A 321 -7.68 8.64 -8.65
N PRO A 322 -7.61 8.24 -7.37
CA PRO A 322 -7.02 6.96 -6.97
C PRO A 322 -7.87 5.73 -7.38
N LEU A 323 -9.12 5.94 -7.83
CA LEU A 323 -9.97 4.87 -8.37
C LEU A 323 -9.60 4.56 -9.83
N GLY A 324 -9.15 5.56 -10.58
CA GLY A 324 -8.87 5.45 -12.01
C GLY A 324 -10.12 5.63 -12.86
N VAL A 325 -10.96 6.60 -12.51
CA VAL A 325 -12.13 7.00 -13.30
C VAL A 325 -11.69 7.54 -14.66
N GLY A 326 -10.61 8.31 -14.74
CA GLY A 326 -10.00 8.76 -15.99
C GLY A 326 -9.64 7.60 -16.91
N ASP A 327 -8.93 6.60 -16.39
CA ASP A 327 -8.58 5.36 -17.12
C ASP A 327 -9.84 4.60 -17.57
N PHE A 328 -10.86 4.55 -16.73
CA PHE A 328 -12.15 3.93 -17.07
C PHE A 328 -12.87 4.68 -18.21
N VAL A 329 -12.85 6.01 -18.21
CA VAL A 329 -13.41 6.85 -19.29
C VAL A 329 -12.59 6.68 -20.58
N ARG A 330 -11.26 6.69 -20.48
CA ARG A 330 -10.32 6.45 -21.57
C ARG A 330 -10.63 5.13 -22.29
N ALA A 331 -10.87 4.06 -21.53
CA ALA A 331 -11.20 2.75 -22.11
C ALA A 331 -12.50 2.74 -22.95
N HIS A 332 -13.39 3.72 -22.77
CA HIS A 332 -14.65 3.84 -23.51
C HIS A 332 -14.62 4.90 -24.63
N GLY A 333 -13.48 5.57 -24.88
CA GLY A 333 -13.36 6.64 -25.87
C GLY A 333 -12.05 6.60 -26.65
N ARG A 334 -12.12 6.71 -27.99
CA ARG A 334 -10.94 6.63 -28.87
C ARG A 334 -10.05 7.87 -28.89
N SER A 335 -10.56 9.02 -28.42
CA SER A 335 -9.90 10.33 -28.50
C SER A 335 -9.79 10.99 -27.12
N TRP A 336 -9.54 10.20 -26.08
CA TRP A 336 -9.42 10.70 -24.71
C TRP A 336 -8.07 11.38 -24.52
N ASP A 337 -8.09 12.55 -23.87
CA ASP A 337 -6.92 13.33 -23.51
C ASP A 337 -7.00 13.64 -22.01
N GLU A 338 -5.91 13.34 -21.30
CA GLU A 338 -5.87 13.40 -19.85
C GLU A 338 -6.04 14.82 -19.31
N GLU A 339 -5.29 15.77 -19.88
CA GLU A 339 -5.33 17.16 -19.43
C GLU A 339 -6.73 17.76 -19.67
N ALA A 340 -7.29 17.56 -20.86
CA ALA A 340 -8.62 18.03 -21.19
C ALA A 340 -9.69 17.41 -20.28
N PHE A 341 -9.59 16.12 -19.98
CA PHE A 341 -10.53 15.41 -19.11
C PHE A 341 -10.50 16.00 -17.70
N TYR A 342 -9.32 16.08 -17.06
CA TYR A 342 -9.22 16.57 -15.69
C TYR A 342 -9.48 18.06 -15.55
N LYS A 343 -9.29 18.85 -16.62
CA LYS A 343 -9.59 20.29 -16.64
C LYS A 343 -11.08 20.60 -16.87
N ARG A 344 -11.76 19.82 -17.71
CA ARG A 344 -13.12 20.17 -18.19
C ARG A 344 -14.21 19.25 -17.67
N ASP A 345 -13.97 17.95 -17.67
CA ASP A 345 -14.99 16.93 -17.46
C ASP A 345 -15.01 16.44 -16.01
N TYR A 346 -13.85 16.01 -15.47
CA TYR A 346 -13.74 15.49 -14.10
C TYR A 346 -14.29 16.44 -13.03
N PRO A 347 -14.01 17.77 -13.04
CA PRO A 347 -14.51 18.69 -12.02
C PRO A 347 -16.04 18.83 -12.00
N LYS A 348 -16.72 18.55 -13.12
CA LYS A 348 -18.17 18.65 -13.27
C LYS A 348 -18.86 17.29 -13.17
N MET A 349 -18.09 16.21 -13.13
CA MET A 349 -18.57 14.84 -13.17
C MET A 349 -19.49 14.55 -11.99
N ARG A 350 -20.60 13.85 -12.28
CA ARG A 350 -21.58 13.41 -11.29
C ARG A 350 -21.27 11.99 -10.83
N PHE A 351 -21.54 11.72 -9.56
CA PHE A 351 -21.37 10.40 -8.97
C PHE A 351 -22.68 9.91 -8.38
N GLU A 352 -23.00 8.66 -8.67
CA GLU A 352 -24.15 7.96 -8.13
C GLU A 352 -23.70 6.59 -7.67
N VAL A 353 -24.13 6.18 -6.48
CA VAL A 353 -23.82 4.87 -5.92
C VAL A 353 -25.12 4.26 -5.46
N HIS A 354 -25.35 3.01 -5.85
CA HIS A 354 -26.50 2.21 -5.44
C HIS A 354 -25.99 0.93 -4.80
N THR A 355 -26.14 0.85 -3.48
CA THR A 355 -25.70 -0.31 -2.71
C THR A 355 -26.85 -1.31 -2.58
N HIS A 356 -26.55 -2.58 -2.76
CA HIS A 356 -27.44 -3.70 -2.48
C HIS A 356 -26.81 -4.62 -1.44
N ILE A 357 -27.42 -4.72 -0.27
CA ILE A 357 -26.88 -5.50 0.85
C ILE A 357 -27.67 -6.80 1.04
N THR A 358 -26.94 -7.91 1.11
CA THR A 358 -27.45 -9.19 1.61
C THR A 358 -26.81 -9.46 2.98
N LEU A 359 -27.61 -9.44 4.05
CA LEU A 359 -27.15 -9.87 5.36
C LEU A 359 -27.21 -11.40 5.43
N LYS A 360 -26.10 -12.04 5.77
CA LYS A 360 -26.05 -13.45 6.15
C LYS A 360 -26.43 -13.56 7.62
N GLU A 361 -27.04 -14.68 7.99
CA GLU A 361 -27.52 -14.92 9.35
C GLU A 361 -26.42 -14.62 10.37
N SER A 362 -26.78 -13.84 11.39
CA SER A 362 -25.97 -13.67 12.58
C SER A 362 -25.76 -15.06 13.17
N GLY A 363 -24.51 -15.50 13.31
CA GLY A 363 -24.19 -16.73 14.04
C GLY A 363 -24.95 -16.76 15.37
N ILE A 364 -25.42 -17.94 15.76
CA ILE A 364 -26.31 -18.22 16.89
C ILE A 364 -25.95 -17.33 18.08
N GLY A 365 -26.71 -16.26 18.28
CA GLY A 365 -26.74 -15.47 19.51
C GLY A 365 -27.87 -16.03 20.36
N ASN A 366 -27.53 -16.40 21.60
CA ASN A 366 -28.46 -16.94 22.60
C ASN A 366 -29.70 -16.07 22.81
#